data_AF-A0A0D9AI07-F1
#
_entry.id   AF-A0A0D9AI07-F1
#
_cell.length_a   1.000
_cell.length_b   1.000
_cell.length_c   1.000
_cell.angle_alpha   90.00
_cell.angle_beta   90.00
_cell.angle_gamma   90.00
#
_symmetry.space_group_name_H-M   'P 1'
#
loop_
_entity.id
_entity.type
_entity.pdbx_description
1 polymer ?
#
loop_
_entity_poly.entity_id
_entity_poly.type
_entity_poly.pdbx_seq_one_letter_code
_entity_poly.pdbx_strand_id
1 'polypeptide(L)'
;MCSLDNAIVMARLSIQKALLGEVSGNLRAVVFSVSELFLSVRFYFDGEIDDDAFESASCVETEVLADYEEDWTVTVKCFRLDATEPIFDDGVWVFRRREVQVIKLVQKGRLRFRQA
;
A
#
# COMPACT_ATOMS: atom_id res chain seq x y z
N MET A 1 -30.38 -6.71 1.27
CA MET A 1 -28.94 -6.39 1.15
C MET A 1 -28.25 -7.26 2.19
N CYS A 2 -27.37 -8.19 1.76
CA CYS A 2 -26.66 -9.06 2.70
C CYS A 2 -25.86 -8.19 3.67
N SER A 3 -26.11 -8.28 4.98
CA SER A 3 -25.31 -7.56 5.95
C SER A 3 -23.93 -8.21 5.98
N LEU A 4 -22.95 -7.47 5.49
CA LEU A 4 -21.55 -7.86 5.53
C LEU A 4 -20.98 -7.20 6.79
N ASP A 5 -21.33 -7.73 7.97
CA ASP A 5 -20.90 -7.21 9.28
C ASP A 5 -19.38 -7.38 9.53
N ASN A 6 -18.60 -7.65 8.49
CA ASN A 6 -17.17 -7.76 8.56
C ASN A 6 -16.54 -6.48 8.00
N ALA A 7 -16.26 -5.53 8.90
CA ALA A 7 -15.61 -4.27 8.57
C ALA A 7 -14.30 -4.46 7.77
N ILE A 8 -13.57 -5.56 7.98
CA ILE A 8 -12.37 -5.91 7.19
C ILE A 8 -12.74 -6.22 5.74
N VAL A 9 -13.83 -6.96 5.50
CA VAL A 9 -14.25 -7.30 4.13
C VAL A 9 -14.76 -6.06 3.41
N MET A 10 -15.56 -5.23 4.08
CA MET A 10 -16.02 -3.95 3.52
C MET A 10 -14.86 -3.03 3.17
N ALA A 11 -13.91 -2.83 4.10
CA ALA A 11 -12.71 -2.04 3.86
C ALA A 11 -11.89 -2.59 2.69
N ARG A 12 -11.70 -3.91 2.64
CA ARG A 12 -10.97 -4.55 1.54
C ARG A 12 -11.61 -4.27 0.18
N LEU A 13 -12.92 -4.41 0.06
CA LEU A 13 -13.64 -4.19 -1.20
C LEU A 13 -13.65 -2.71 -1.59
N SER A 14 -13.91 -1.81 -0.63
CA SER A 14 -13.89 -0.36 -0.83
C SER A 14 -12.52 0.12 -1.31
N ILE A 15 -11.44 -0.27 -0.63
CA ILE A 15 -10.07 0.11 -1.02
C ILE A 15 -9.68 -0.51 -2.37
N GLN A 16 -10.01 -1.78 -2.63
CA GLN A 16 -9.70 -2.39 -3.93
C GLN A 16 -10.43 -1.72 -5.11
N LYS A 17 -11.66 -1.23 -4.88
CA LYS A 17 -12.40 -0.42 -5.85
C LYS A 17 -11.70 0.92 -6.08
N ALA A 18 -11.36 1.64 -5.01
CA ALA A 18 -10.73 2.95 -5.07
C ALA A 18 -9.32 2.91 -5.69
N LEU A 19 -8.62 1.78 -5.61
CA LEU A 19 -7.32 1.61 -6.27
C LEU A 19 -7.39 1.46 -7.80
N LEU A 20 -8.58 1.34 -8.40
CA LEU A 20 -8.71 1.19 -9.85
C LEU A 20 -8.40 2.51 -10.57
N GLY A 21 -7.20 2.61 -11.13
CA GLY A 21 -6.71 3.82 -11.81
C GLY A 21 -5.61 4.53 -11.03
N GLU A 22 -5.49 4.26 -9.73
CA GLU A 22 -4.59 4.97 -8.80
C GLU A 22 -3.29 4.23 -8.47
N VAL A 23 -3.05 3.06 -9.08
CA VAL A 23 -1.80 2.29 -8.86
C VAL A 23 -0.68 2.85 -9.73
N SER A 24 0.12 3.75 -9.16
CA SER A 24 1.30 4.36 -9.79
C SER A 24 2.45 3.36 -10.00
N GLY A 25 3.48 3.74 -10.77
CA GLY A 25 4.65 2.90 -11.06
C GLY A 25 5.55 2.60 -9.84
N ASN A 26 5.63 3.54 -8.90
CA ASN A 26 6.44 3.45 -7.69
C ASN A 26 5.68 2.89 -6.47
N LEU A 27 4.35 2.69 -6.54
CA LEU A 27 3.58 2.09 -5.45
C LEU A 27 3.97 0.62 -5.22
N ARG A 28 4.52 0.32 -4.05
CA ARG A 28 4.98 -1.02 -3.63
C ARG A 28 3.89 -1.84 -2.96
N ALA A 29 3.11 -1.24 -2.07
CA ALA A 29 2.05 -1.93 -1.34
C ALA A 29 0.99 -0.96 -0.83
N VAL A 30 -0.22 -1.51 -0.64
CA VAL A 30 -1.28 -0.86 0.12
C VAL A 30 -1.78 -1.85 1.17
N VAL A 31 -1.75 -1.40 2.43
CA VAL A 31 -2.12 -2.18 3.60
C VAL A 31 -3.10 -1.36 4.43
N PHE A 32 -4.05 -2.00 5.08
CA PHE A 32 -4.97 -1.30 5.98
C PHE A 32 -5.14 -2.02 7.31
N SER A 33 -5.63 -1.29 8.31
CA SER A 33 -6.09 -1.82 9.59
C SER A 33 -7.40 -1.17 9.96
N VAL A 34 -8.29 -1.94 10.59
CA VAL A 34 -9.56 -1.47 11.13
C VAL A 34 -9.54 -1.64 12.64
N SER A 35 -9.92 -0.60 13.37
CA SER A 35 -10.14 -0.65 14.82
C SER A 35 -11.38 0.17 15.14
N GLU A 36 -12.43 -0.48 15.66
CA GLU A 36 -13.72 0.17 15.92
C GLU A 36 -14.25 0.91 14.68
N LEU A 37 -14.35 2.24 14.73
CA LEU A 37 -14.79 3.11 13.64
C LEU A 37 -13.61 3.83 12.94
N PHE A 38 -12.40 3.28 13.07
CA PHE A 38 -11.19 3.85 12.47
C PHE A 38 -10.63 2.92 11.40
N LEU A 39 -10.56 3.43 10.17
CA LEU A 39 -9.89 2.78 9.04
C LEU A 39 -8.59 3.53 8.74
N SER A 40 -7.45 2.84 8.88
CA SER A 40 -6.15 3.37 8.50
C SER A 40 -5.62 2.65 7.28
N VAL A 41 -5.37 3.38 6.21
CA VAL A 41 -4.79 2.89 4.96
C VAL A 41 -3.38 3.44 4.82
N ARG A 42 -2.45 2.58 4.42
CA ARG A 42 -1.02 2.88 4.34
C ARG A 42 -0.50 2.51 2.96
N PHE A 43 0.03 3.50 2.28
CA PHE A 43 0.66 3.37 0.98
C PHE A 43 2.17 3.34 1.17
N TYR A 44 2.82 2.36 0.56
CA TYR A 44 4.28 2.23 0.56
C TYR A 44 4.80 2.51 -0.84
N PHE A 45 5.66 3.51 -0.99
CA PHE A 45 6.25 3.91 -2.27
C PHE A 45 7.76 3.64 -2.31
N ASP A 46 8.25 3.29 -3.49
CA ASP A 46 9.68 3.19 -3.81
C ASP A 46 10.22 4.55 -4.26
N GLY A 47 11.31 5.02 -3.67
CA GLY A 47 11.87 6.33 -3.99
C GLY A 47 11.07 7.49 -3.38
N GLU A 48 11.31 8.70 -3.89
CA GLU A 48 10.60 9.89 -3.42
C GLU A 48 9.10 9.81 -3.74
N ILE A 49 8.29 10.33 -2.80
CA ILE A 49 6.84 10.45 -2.97
C ILE A 49 6.62 11.81 -3.63
N ASP A 50 6.16 11.80 -4.87
CA ASP A 50 5.82 12.99 -5.63
C ASP A 50 4.38 13.44 -5.37
N ASP A 51 4.04 14.62 -5.87
CA ASP A 51 2.71 15.21 -5.71
C ASP A 51 1.62 14.32 -6.32
N ASP A 52 1.89 13.68 -7.46
CA ASP A 52 0.98 12.74 -8.12
C ASP A 52 0.64 11.55 -7.20
N ALA A 53 1.64 11.00 -6.48
CA ALA A 53 1.39 9.93 -5.51
C ALA A 53 0.52 10.38 -4.32
N PHE A 54 0.68 11.62 -3.86
CA PHE A 54 -0.20 12.19 -2.83
C PHE A 54 -1.61 12.46 -3.36
N GLU A 55 -1.74 12.92 -4.61
CA GLU A 55 -3.02 13.13 -5.27
C GLU A 55 -3.78 11.81 -5.40
N SER A 56 -3.14 10.75 -5.93
CA SER A 56 -3.73 9.41 -6.00
C SER A 56 -4.16 8.88 -4.63
N ALA A 57 -3.32 9.05 -3.60
CA ALA A 57 -3.65 8.63 -2.23
C ALA A 57 -4.87 9.39 -1.66
N SER A 58 -4.99 10.69 -1.96
CA SER A 58 -6.13 11.54 -1.58
C SER A 58 -7.42 11.17 -2.32
N CYS A 59 -7.32 10.83 -3.62
CA CYS A 59 -8.42 10.28 -4.39
C CYS A 59 -8.93 8.99 -3.76
N VAL A 60 -8.04 8.07 -3.40
CA VAL A 60 -8.41 6.83 -2.69
C VAL A 60 -9.06 7.14 -1.34
N GLU A 61 -8.51 8.07 -0.54
CA GLU A 61 -9.10 8.45 0.74
C GLU A 61 -10.55 8.91 0.60
N THR A 62 -10.81 9.79 -0.38
CA THR A 62 -12.13 10.36 -0.64
C THR A 62 -13.12 9.31 -1.12
N GLU A 63 -12.70 8.44 -2.04
CA GLU A 63 -13.54 7.35 -2.55
C GLU A 63 -13.89 6.30 -1.49
N VAL A 64 -12.92 5.99 -0.63
CA VAL A 64 -13.13 5.06 0.49
C VAL A 64 -14.06 5.70 1.50
N LEU A 65 -13.82 6.95 1.92
CA LEU A 65 -14.66 7.65 2.90
C LEU A 65 -16.13 7.73 2.47
N ALA A 66 -16.39 7.89 1.17
CA ALA A 66 -17.75 7.91 0.61
C ALA A 66 -18.53 6.58 0.76
N ASP A 67 -17.85 5.46 1.06
CA ASP A 67 -18.49 4.17 1.35
C ASP A 67 -18.86 4.01 2.85
N TYR A 68 -18.53 4.98 3.71
CA TYR A 68 -18.74 4.92 5.16
C TYR A 68 -19.67 6.03 5.69
N GLU A 69 -20.28 5.77 6.85
CA GLU A 69 -21.10 6.73 7.59
C GLU A 69 -20.22 7.82 8.25
N GLU A 70 -20.83 8.96 8.60
CA GLU A 70 -20.12 10.14 9.14
C GLU A 70 -19.36 9.91 10.45
N ASP A 71 -19.68 8.85 11.21
CA ASP A 71 -19.01 8.48 12.45
C ASP A 71 -17.70 7.72 12.24
N TRP A 72 -17.42 7.27 11.01
CA TRP A 72 -16.15 6.65 10.65
C TRP A 72 -15.06 7.69 10.42
N THR A 73 -13.85 7.35 10.86
CA THR A 73 -12.65 8.09 10.52
C THR A 73 -11.81 7.25 9.56
N VAL A 74 -11.67 7.71 8.33
CA VAL A 74 -10.76 7.14 7.33
C VAL A 74 -9.50 8.00 7.29
N THR A 75 -8.33 7.37 7.32
CA THR A 75 -7.04 8.07 7.18
C THR A 75 -6.16 7.35 6.17
N VAL A 76 -5.54 8.11 5.28
CA VAL A 76 -4.49 7.63 4.38
C VAL A 76 -3.12 8.20 4.80
N LYS A 77 -2.10 7.35 4.79
CA LYS A 77 -0.70 7.75 5.02
C LYS A 77 0.21 7.17 3.94
N CYS A 78 1.09 8.02 3.42
CA CYS A 78 2.10 7.64 2.44
C CYS A 78 3.46 7.49 3.14
N PHE A 79 4.11 6.35 2.91
CA PHE A 79 5.43 6.02 3.43
C PHE A 79 6.39 5.77 2.29
N ARG A 80 7.57 6.38 2.34
CA ARG A 80 8.69 5.99 1.51
C ARG A 80 9.37 4.79 2.14
N LEU A 81 9.54 3.74 1.36
CA LEU A 81 10.34 2.58 1.72
C LEU A 81 10.95 2.04 0.44
N ASP A 82 12.26 2.19 0.26
CA ASP A 82 12.90 1.85 -1.01
C ASP A 82 12.88 0.31 -1.22
N ALA A 83 12.80 -0.15 -2.48
CA ALA A 83 12.59 -1.56 -2.84
C ALA A 83 13.62 -2.54 -2.25
N THR A 84 14.79 -2.04 -1.84
CA THR A 84 15.82 -2.84 -1.15
C THR A 84 15.43 -3.25 0.27
N GLU A 85 14.41 -2.61 0.84
CA GLU A 85 13.95 -2.84 2.21
C GLU A 85 12.65 -3.64 2.22
N PRO A 86 12.55 -4.70 3.04
CA PRO A 86 11.32 -5.45 3.20
C PRO A 86 10.24 -4.59 3.88
N ILE A 87 9.00 -4.76 3.44
CA ILE A 87 7.83 -4.13 4.07
C ILE A 87 7.37 -5.04 5.21
N PHE A 88 7.46 -4.55 6.44
CA PHE A 88 6.92 -5.20 7.64
C PHE A 88 5.68 -4.43 8.12
N ASP A 89 4.50 -4.97 7.83
CA ASP A 89 3.20 -4.45 8.26
C ASP A 89 2.29 -5.64 8.61
N ASP A 90 1.64 -5.57 9.77
CA ASP A 90 0.76 -6.60 10.33
C ASP A 90 -0.72 -6.41 9.96
N GLY A 91 -1.04 -5.38 9.20
CA GLY A 91 -2.36 -5.12 8.65
C GLY A 91 -2.78 -6.06 7.52
N VAL A 92 -3.93 -5.74 6.95
CA VAL A 92 -4.54 -6.50 5.85
C VAL A 92 -4.07 -5.95 4.51
N TRP A 93 -3.47 -6.81 3.70
CA TRP A 93 -2.88 -6.45 2.43
C TRP A 93 -3.92 -6.47 1.31
N VAL A 94 -4.06 -5.37 0.58
CA VAL A 94 -4.98 -5.25 -0.56
C VAL A 94 -4.26 -5.16 -1.90
N PHE A 95 -3.03 -4.67 -1.88
CA PHE A 95 -2.13 -4.62 -3.01
C PHE A 95 -0.69 -4.88 -2.56
N ARG A 96 0.04 -5.68 -3.35
CA ARG A 96 1.48 -5.88 -3.19
C ARG A 96 2.11 -6.05 -4.56
N ARG A 97 3.04 -5.15 -4.90
CA ARG A 97 3.83 -5.24 -6.13
C ARG A 97 4.79 -6.43 -6.03
N ARG A 98 4.91 -7.17 -7.13
CA ARG A 98 5.97 -8.16 -7.28
C ARG A 98 7.29 -7.43 -7.51
N GLU A 99 8.25 -7.66 -6.63
CA GLU A 99 9.58 -7.05 -6.71
C GLU A 99 10.64 -8.09 -7.06
N VAL A 100 11.68 -7.65 -7.77
CA VAL A 100 12.84 -8.50 -8.05
C VAL A 100 13.71 -8.50 -6.80
N GLN A 101 13.94 -9.68 -6.22
CA GLN A 101 14.86 -9.82 -5.09
C GLN A 101 16.27 -9.50 -5.58
N VAL A 102 16.81 -8.34 -5.20
CA VAL A 102 18.23 -8.08 -5.36
C VAL A 102 18.94 -8.88 -4.27
N ILE A 103 19.37 -10.08 -4.60
CA ILE A 103 20.28 -10.85 -3.75
C ILE A 103 21.54 -9.99 -3.61
N LYS A 104 21.70 -9.31 -2.46
CA LYS A 104 22.99 -8.73 -2.09
C LYS A 104 23.94 -9.90 -1.90
N LEU A 105 24.66 -10.26 -2.96
CA LEU A 105 25.85 -11.08 -2.85
C LEU A 105 26.79 -10.29 -1.93
N VAL A 106 26.82 -10.68 -0.65
CA VAL A 106 27.91 -10.30 0.23
C VAL A 106 29.16 -10.91 -0.39
N GLN A 107 29.82 -10.14 -1.25
CA GLN A 107 31.16 -10.47 -1.73
C GLN A 107 32.08 -10.35 -0.51
N LYS A 108 32.13 -11.41 0.30
CA LYS A 108 33.31 -11.70 1.12
C LYS A 108 34.46 -11.91 0.15
N GLY A 109 35.13 -10.81 -0.18
CA GLY A 109 36.48 -10.74 -0.74
C GLY A 109 36.79 -11.69 -1.91
N ARG A 110 36.33 -11.36 -3.12
CA ARG A 110 37.13 -11.52 -4.36
C ARG A 110 36.36 -11.00 -5.56
N LEU A 111 36.90 -9.94 -6.19
CA LEU A 111 36.57 -9.56 -7.55
C LEU A 111 36.75 -10.75 -8.49
N ARG A 112 35.68 -11.13 -9.19
CA ARG A 112 35.78 -11.78 -10.51
C ARG A 112 34.67 -11.25 -11.40
N PHE A 113 35.08 -10.55 -12.46
CA PHE A 113 34.24 -10.29 -13.61
C PHE A 113 33.95 -11.61 -14.33
N ARG A 114 32.71 -11.81 -14.77
CA ARG A 114 32.41 -12.74 -15.86
C ARG A 114 31.59 -12.00 -16.91
N GLN A 115 32.19 -11.81 -18.08
CA GLN A 115 31.47 -11.69 -19.34
C GLN A 115 31.04 -13.09 -19.78
N ALA A 116 29.84 -13.17 -20.34
CA ALA A 116 29.49 -14.05 -21.46
C ALA A 116 28.38 -13.34 -22.23
#